data_AF-D9QKF0-F1
#
_entry.id   AF-D9QKF0-F1
#
_cell.length_a   1.000
_cell.length_b   1.000
_cell.length_c   1.000
_cell.angle_alpha   90.00
_cell.angle_beta   90.00
_cell.angle_gamma   90.00
#
_symmetry.space_group_name_H-M   'P 1'
#
loop_
_entity.id
_entity.type
_entity.pdbx_description
1 polymer ?
#
loop_
_entity_poly.entity_id
_entity_poly.type
_entity_poly.pdbx_seq_one_letter_code
_entity_poly.pdbx_strand_id
1 'polypeptide(L)'
;MIRPLFLVASLLLATPALAQTAPDQTTPAPSTPPAPPAEDAEAAFEAKAEAFSARMEAMQGEMSAAVTAAGTDTAKRDADLDAIEARYKPDVDTFVADLQSFVATMAPTMPEAQATGMRAGIEMAIVQIRGATAQIRASVVEQSTASPAA
;
A
#
# COMPACT_ATOMS: atom_id res chain seq x y z
N MET A 1 -12.30 -44.67 -16.40
CA MET A 1 -12.26 -45.16 -17.81
C MET A 1 -13.16 -44.24 -18.61
N ILE A 2 -12.77 -43.55 -19.69
CA ILE A 2 -11.60 -43.61 -20.57
C ILE A 2 -11.25 -42.18 -21.05
N ARG A 3 -9.95 -41.86 -21.27
CA ARG A 3 -9.51 -40.68 -22.05
C ARG A 3 -9.37 -41.07 -23.52
N PRO A 4 -9.89 -40.25 -24.44
CA PRO A 4 -9.30 -40.10 -25.77
C PRO A 4 -9.12 -38.61 -26.13
N LEU A 5 -8.31 -38.20 -27.10
CA LEU A 5 -7.06 -38.74 -27.67
C LEU A 5 -6.45 -37.55 -28.45
N PHE A 6 -5.12 -37.38 -28.44
CA PHE A 6 -4.47 -36.31 -29.19
C PHE A 6 -4.69 -36.45 -30.70
N LEU A 7 -4.88 -35.33 -31.41
CA LEU A 7 -4.57 -35.24 -32.84
C LEU A 7 -3.45 -34.21 -33.06
N VAL A 8 -2.49 -34.56 -33.91
CA VAL A 8 -1.20 -33.86 -34.15
C VAL A 8 -0.97 -33.80 -35.67
N ALA A 9 -0.21 -32.80 -36.16
CA ALA A 9 0.27 -32.65 -37.56
C ALA A 9 -0.84 -32.36 -38.61
N SER A 10 -0.64 -31.81 -39.83
CA SER A 10 0.49 -31.26 -40.62
C SER A 10 -0.08 -30.47 -41.84
N LEU A 11 0.62 -29.66 -42.68
CA LEU A 11 1.89 -28.90 -42.61
C LEU A 11 2.15 -28.18 -43.98
N LEU A 12 2.72 -26.95 -43.97
CA LEU A 12 3.46 -26.26 -45.07
C LEU A 12 2.75 -25.67 -46.33
N LEU A 13 3.46 -24.67 -46.93
CA LEU A 13 3.41 -24.11 -48.31
C LEU A 13 2.25 -23.14 -48.67
N ALA A 14 2.43 -22.03 -49.39
CA ALA A 14 3.65 -21.33 -49.86
C ALA A 14 3.37 -19.83 -50.14
N THR A 15 4.43 -19.00 -50.16
CA THR A 15 4.40 -17.57 -50.53
C THR A 15 4.37 -17.32 -52.04
N PRO A 16 3.83 -16.17 -52.47
CA PRO A 16 4.52 -15.35 -53.46
C PRO A 16 4.86 -13.95 -52.92
N ALA A 17 5.84 -13.29 -53.54
CA ALA A 17 6.53 -12.13 -52.98
C ALA A 17 6.23 -10.80 -53.71
N LEU A 18 6.13 -9.73 -52.89
CA LEU A 18 6.57 -8.33 -53.14
C LEU A 18 6.07 -7.55 -54.37
N ALA A 19 5.21 -6.56 -54.10
CA ALA A 19 5.36 -5.16 -54.56
C ALA A 19 4.63 -4.24 -53.54
N GLN A 20 5.35 -3.69 -52.56
CA GLN A 20 5.94 -2.34 -52.59
C GLN A 20 4.91 -1.20 -52.35
N THR A 21 4.77 -0.76 -51.10
CA THR A 21 4.74 0.65 -50.69
C THR A 21 5.11 0.73 -49.20
N ALA A 22 6.09 1.58 -48.86
CA ALA A 22 6.34 2.07 -47.52
C ALA A 22 6.05 3.58 -47.52
N PRO A 23 5.83 4.25 -46.37
CA PRO A 23 5.89 3.74 -44.99
C PRO A 23 4.59 3.93 -44.20
N ASP A 24 4.44 3.19 -43.10
CA ASP A 24 4.24 3.81 -41.78
C ASP A 24 4.61 2.81 -40.67
N GLN A 25 5.45 3.24 -39.72
CA GLN A 25 5.80 2.45 -38.55
C GLN A 25 4.91 2.91 -37.38
N THR A 26 3.65 2.48 -37.39
CA THR A 26 2.79 2.55 -36.20
C THR A 26 2.84 1.22 -35.46
N THR A 27 3.91 1.03 -34.70
CA THR A 27 3.91 0.09 -33.57
C THR A 27 2.65 0.38 -32.75
N PRO A 28 1.74 -0.59 -32.52
CA PRO A 28 0.62 -0.36 -31.62
C PRO A 28 1.18 0.03 -30.26
N ALA A 29 0.94 1.26 -29.84
CA ALA A 29 1.26 1.67 -28.49
C ALA A 29 0.56 0.69 -27.53
N PRO A 30 1.24 0.21 -26.47
CA PRO A 30 0.59 -0.66 -25.51
C PRO A 30 -0.65 0.06 -25.00
N SER A 31 -1.82 -0.51 -25.27
CA SER A 31 -3.09 0.04 -24.82
C SER A 31 -3.15 -0.16 -23.31
N THR A 32 -2.68 0.84 -22.56
CA THR A 32 -2.86 0.91 -21.11
C THR A 32 -4.34 0.66 -20.84
N PRO A 33 -4.69 -0.31 -19.98
CA PRO A 33 -6.07 -0.52 -19.60
C PRO A 33 -6.70 0.81 -19.14
N PRO A 34 -7.96 1.09 -19.49
CA PRO A 34 -8.63 2.30 -19.01
C PRO A 34 -8.53 2.33 -17.48
N ALA A 35 -8.11 3.47 -16.93
CA ALA A 35 -8.07 3.65 -15.49
C ALA A 35 -9.48 3.41 -14.90
N PRO A 36 -9.59 2.75 -13.74
CA PRO A 36 -10.89 2.57 -13.10
C PRO A 36 -11.54 3.94 -12.80
N PRO A 37 -12.88 4.00 -12.72
CA PRO A 37 -13.58 5.21 -12.29
C PRO A 37 -13.05 5.74 -10.95
N ALA A 38 -13.10 7.06 -10.77
CA ALA A 38 -12.61 7.72 -9.55
C ALA A 38 -13.33 7.20 -8.28
N GLU A 39 -14.63 6.90 -8.39
CA GLU A 39 -15.46 6.36 -7.29
C GLU A 39 -14.99 4.96 -6.86
N ASP A 40 -14.64 4.07 -7.81
CA ASP A 40 -14.07 2.75 -7.50
C ASP A 40 -12.67 2.87 -6.85
N ALA A 41 -11.87 3.85 -7.28
CA ALA A 41 -10.56 4.11 -6.71
C ALA A 41 -10.63 4.66 -5.28
N GLU A 42 -11.62 5.51 -4.98
CA GLU A 42 -11.87 6.07 -3.65
C GLU A 42 -12.34 4.99 -2.67
N ALA A 43 -13.35 4.19 -3.04
CA ALA A 43 -13.83 3.08 -2.21
C ALA A 43 -12.73 2.01 -1.96
N ALA A 44 -11.91 1.71 -2.95
CA ALA A 44 -10.78 0.80 -2.80
C ALA A 44 -9.66 1.37 -1.92
N PHE A 45 -9.51 2.70 -1.85
CA PHE A 45 -8.56 3.35 -0.95
C PHE A 45 -9.10 3.43 0.49
N GLU A 46 -10.39 3.73 0.68
CA GLU A 46 -11.03 3.76 2.00
C GLU A 46 -10.92 2.41 2.72
N ALA A 47 -11.23 1.30 2.03
CA ALA A 47 -11.06 -0.05 2.59
C ALA A 47 -9.61 -0.37 3.02
N LYS A 48 -8.60 0.22 2.35
CA LYS A 48 -7.19 0.12 2.75
C LYS A 48 -6.88 0.99 3.98
N ALA A 49 -7.49 2.17 4.08
CA ALA A 49 -7.34 3.05 5.23
C ALA A 49 -7.97 2.44 6.49
N GLU A 50 -9.14 1.81 6.40
CA GLU A 50 -9.75 1.05 7.49
C GLU A 50 -8.86 -0.12 7.94
N ALA A 51 -8.35 -0.90 6.99
CA ALA A 51 -7.44 -2.01 7.28
C ALA A 51 -6.13 -1.52 7.95
N PHE A 52 -5.60 -0.37 7.54
CA PHE A 52 -4.43 0.25 8.17
C PHE A 52 -4.75 0.76 9.59
N SER A 53 -5.91 1.38 9.82
CA SER A 53 -6.36 1.77 11.16
C SER A 53 -6.38 0.58 12.12
N ALA A 54 -7.04 -0.50 11.71
CA ALA A 54 -7.13 -1.73 12.51
C ALA A 54 -5.75 -2.33 12.83
N ARG A 55 -4.74 -2.16 11.96
CA ARG A 55 -3.35 -2.53 12.25
C ARG A 55 -2.70 -1.61 13.27
N MET A 56 -2.92 -0.30 13.22
CA MET A 56 -2.38 0.64 14.22
C MET A 56 -3.02 0.45 15.59
N GLU A 57 -4.31 0.13 15.65
CA GLU A 57 -5.00 -0.25 16.89
C GLU A 57 -4.46 -1.57 17.48
N ALA A 58 -4.24 -2.58 16.63
CA ALA A 58 -3.59 -3.84 17.05
C ALA A 58 -2.17 -3.61 17.59
N MET A 59 -1.39 -2.76 16.92
CA MET A 59 -0.06 -2.35 17.38
C MET A 59 -0.10 -1.67 18.76
N GLN A 60 -1.03 -0.74 18.99
CA GLN A 60 -1.22 -0.11 20.30
C GLN A 60 -1.54 -1.15 21.39
N GLY A 61 -2.38 -2.14 21.07
CA GLY A 61 -2.70 -3.26 21.95
C GLY A 61 -1.47 -4.12 22.29
N GLU A 62 -0.69 -4.50 21.29
CA GLU A 62 0.57 -5.25 21.47
C GLU A 62 1.58 -4.46 22.32
N MET A 63 1.75 -3.16 22.06
CA MET A 63 2.63 -2.30 22.84
C MET A 63 2.18 -2.20 24.30
N SER A 64 0.89 -2.03 24.56
CA SER A 64 0.34 -1.96 25.93
C SER A 64 0.56 -3.26 26.69
N ALA A 65 0.36 -4.40 26.03
CA ALA A 65 0.64 -5.72 26.59
C ALA A 65 2.15 -5.91 26.87
N ALA A 66 3.03 -5.47 25.97
CA ALA A 66 4.48 -5.54 26.16
C ALA A 66 4.95 -4.68 27.35
N VAL A 67 4.43 -3.46 27.51
CA VAL A 67 4.76 -2.61 28.65
C VAL A 67 4.28 -3.24 29.98
N THR A 68 3.07 -3.80 29.99
CA THR A 68 2.55 -4.52 31.16
C THR A 68 3.40 -5.76 31.49
N ALA A 69 3.82 -6.53 30.49
CA ALA A 69 4.62 -7.74 30.65
C ALA A 69 6.09 -7.48 31.04
N ALA A 70 6.63 -6.31 30.72
CA ALA A 70 7.96 -5.89 31.14
C ALA A 70 8.00 -5.38 32.60
N GLY A 71 6.89 -4.80 33.08
CA GLY A 71 6.81 -4.27 34.44
C GLY A 71 7.83 -3.17 34.69
N THR A 72 8.77 -3.40 35.61
CA THR A 72 9.86 -2.46 35.93
C THR A 72 11.13 -2.66 35.09
N ASP A 73 11.18 -3.66 34.21
CA ASP A 73 12.33 -3.90 33.33
C ASP A 73 12.25 -3.00 32.08
N THR A 74 12.79 -1.79 32.20
CA THR A 74 12.91 -0.82 31.10
C THR A 74 13.64 -1.40 29.87
N ALA A 75 14.66 -2.23 30.06
CA ALA A 75 15.44 -2.77 28.95
C ALA A 75 14.62 -3.80 28.15
N LYS A 76 13.89 -4.68 28.85
CA LYS A 76 12.91 -5.57 28.23
C LYS A 76 11.81 -4.79 27.53
N ARG A 77 11.23 -3.79 28.20
CA ARG A 77 10.16 -2.96 27.65
C ARG A 77 10.57 -2.33 26.32
N ASP A 78 11.72 -1.68 26.29
CA ASP A 78 12.16 -0.94 25.12
C ASP A 78 12.51 -1.90 23.96
N ALA A 79 13.11 -3.05 24.25
CA ALA A 79 13.38 -4.10 23.25
C ALA A 79 12.11 -4.75 22.68
N ASP A 80 11.09 -5.02 23.51
CA ASP A 80 9.81 -5.56 23.05
C ASP A 80 9.06 -4.51 22.19
N LEU A 81 9.08 -3.23 22.59
CA LEU A 81 8.49 -2.13 21.82
C LEU A 81 9.20 -1.95 20.46
N ASP A 82 10.53 -1.92 20.42
CA ASP A 82 11.31 -1.83 19.17
C ASP A 82 10.97 -2.99 18.22
N ALA A 83 10.79 -4.21 18.75
CA ALA A 83 10.41 -5.39 17.98
C ALA A 83 8.97 -5.32 17.42
N ILE A 84 8.05 -4.66 18.13
CA ILE A 84 6.69 -4.39 17.66
C ILE A 84 6.72 -3.31 16.57
N GLU A 85 7.40 -2.18 16.79
CA GLU A 85 7.54 -1.12 15.78
C GLU A 85 8.14 -1.65 14.46
N ALA A 86 9.19 -2.48 14.56
CA ALA A 86 9.80 -3.12 13.40
C ALA A 86 8.85 -4.05 12.63
N ARG A 87 7.90 -4.71 13.32
CA ARG A 87 6.89 -5.59 12.70
C ARG A 87 5.84 -4.81 11.90
N TYR A 88 5.43 -3.64 12.39
CA TYR A 88 4.39 -2.81 11.78
C TYR A 88 4.93 -1.81 10.75
N LYS A 89 6.24 -1.53 10.74
CA LYS A 89 6.86 -0.64 9.75
C LYS A 89 6.48 -0.96 8.28
N PRO A 90 6.43 -2.24 7.82
CA PRO A 90 6.02 -2.56 6.46
C PRO A 90 4.57 -2.21 6.14
N ASP A 91 3.65 -2.31 7.11
CA ASP A 91 2.25 -1.89 6.93
C ASP A 91 2.18 -0.35 6.74
N VAL A 92 2.95 0.41 7.52
CA VAL A 92 3.07 1.87 7.41
C VAL A 92 3.67 2.29 6.05
N ASP A 93 4.76 1.65 5.63
CA ASP A 93 5.39 1.93 4.33
C ASP A 93 4.45 1.59 3.16
N THR A 94 3.69 0.50 3.27
CA THR A 94 2.70 0.07 2.26
C THR A 94 1.54 1.06 2.17
N PHE A 95 0.95 1.48 3.28
CA PHE A 95 -0.14 2.46 3.28
C PHE A 95 0.31 3.82 2.73
N VAL A 96 1.54 4.24 3.03
CA VAL A 96 2.15 5.45 2.44
C VAL A 96 2.33 5.33 0.92
N ALA A 97 2.64 4.14 0.39
CA ALA A 97 2.72 3.91 -1.05
C ALA A 97 1.32 3.90 -1.71
N ASP A 98 0.34 3.27 -1.06
CA ASP A 98 -1.05 3.27 -1.52
C ASP A 98 -1.67 4.67 -1.56
N LEU A 99 -1.41 5.51 -0.54
CA LEU A 99 -1.85 6.90 -0.49
C LEU A 99 -1.26 7.74 -1.64
N GLN A 100 0.02 7.56 -1.95
CA GLN A 100 0.66 8.21 -3.10
C GLN A 100 0.06 7.72 -4.44
N SER A 101 -0.22 6.42 -4.55
CA SER A 101 -0.84 5.83 -5.73
C SER A 101 -2.25 6.38 -5.97
N PHE A 102 -3.08 6.44 -4.92
CA PHE A 102 -4.41 7.04 -4.96
C PHE A 102 -4.36 8.50 -5.43
N VAL A 103 -3.45 9.30 -4.88
CA VAL A 103 -3.27 10.71 -5.27
C VAL A 103 -2.77 10.86 -6.71
N ALA A 104 -1.94 9.93 -7.20
CA ALA A 104 -1.54 9.89 -8.61
C ALA A 104 -2.71 9.56 -9.55
N THR A 105 -3.67 8.73 -9.11
CA THR A 105 -4.92 8.42 -9.82
C THR A 105 -5.92 9.57 -9.81
N MET A 106 -6.06 10.28 -8.68
CA MET A 106 -7.05 11.36 -8.51
C MET A 106 -6.57 12.73 -9.04
N ALA A 107 -5.27 13.03 -8.97
CA ALA A 107 -4.74 14.31 -9.46
C ALA A 107 -5.11 14.69 -10.91
N PRO A 108 -5.14 13.79 -11.91
CA PRO A 108 -5.54 14.14 -13.28
C PRO A 108 -7.06 14.36 -13.45
N THR A 109 -7.90 14.00 -12.49
CA THR A 109 -9.36 14.25 -12.54
C THR A 109 -9.74 15.60 -11.91
N MET A 110 -8.76 16.34 -11.37
CA MET A 110 -8.96 17.59 -10.65
C MET A 110 -8.32 18.80 -11.38
N PRO A 111 -8.82 20.04 -11.14
CA PRO A 111 -8.11 21.26 -11.53
C PRO A 111 -6.70 21.33 -10.94
N GLU A 112 -5.73 21.86 -11.69
CA GLU A 112 -4.30 21.84 -11.34
C GLU A 112 -3.99 22.44 -9.96
N ALA A 113 -4.66 23.54 -9.58
CA ALA A 113 -4.51 24.16 -8.27
C ALA A 113 -4.98 23.24 -7.12
N GLN A 114 -6.07 22.49 -7.34
CA GLN A 114 -6.58 21.52 -6.37
C GLN A 114 -5.67 20.28 -6.29
N ALA A 115 -5.22 19.76 -7.44
CA ALA A 115 -4.26 18.66 -7.48
C ALA A 115 -2.92 19.01 -6.78
N THR A 116 -2.47 20.26 -6.91
CA THR A 116 -1.27 20.77 -6.22
C THR A 116 -1.50 20.85 -4.71
N GLY A 117 -2.63 21.41 -4.27
CA GLY A 117 -3.00 21.44 -2.85
C GLY A 117 -3.13 20.04 -2.23
N MET A 118 -3.74 19.10 -2.95
CA MET A 118 -3.86 17.70 -2.53
C MET A 118 -2.48 17.05 -2.34
N ARG A 119 -1.57 17.18 -3.32
CA ARG A 119 -0.20 16.63 -3.21
C ARG A 119 0.54 17.17 -1.98
N ALA A 120 0.53 18.49 -1.76
CA ALA A 120 1.18 19.11 -0.61
C ALA A 120 0.57 18.66 0.74
N GLY A 121 -0.76 18.53 0.82
CA GLY A 121 -1.44 17.99 2.00
C GLY A 121 -1.07 16.53 2.28
N ILE A 122 -0.84 15.74 1.23
CA ILE A 122 -0.48 14.33 1.32
C ILE A 122 0.98 14.15 1.74
N GLU A 123 1.91 14.99 1.28
CA GLU A 123 3.29 14.99 1.78
C GLU A 123 3.32 15.22 3.30
N MET A 124 2.52 16.17 3.80
CA MET A 124 2.35 16.39 5.24
C MET A 124 1.70 15.17 5.94
N ALA A 125 0.66 14.57 5.35
CA ALA A 125 0.03 13.37 5.89
C ALA A 125 1.00 12.19 6.00
N ILE A 126 1.88 11.98 5.01
CA ILE A 126 2.91 10.92 5.01
C ILE A 126 3.90 11.10 6.16
N VAL A 127 4.29 12.34 6.48
CA VAL A 127 5.14 12.64 7.65
C VAL A 127 4.41 12.26 8.94
N GLN A 128 3.13 12.62 9.08
CA GLN A 128 2.32 12.30 10.25
C GLN A 128 2.11 10.78 10.41
N ILE A 129 1.77 10.07 9.33
CA ILE A 129 1.58 8.61 9.31
C ILE A 129 2.86 7.88 9.75
N ARG A 130 4.03 8.33 9.29
CA ARG A 130 5.33 7.77 9.72
C ARG A 130 5.66 8.11 11.18
N GLY A 131 5.25 9.29 11.66
CA GLY A 131 5.40 9.69 13.07
C GLY A 131 4.46 8.98 14.04
N ALA A 132 3.28 8.52 13.57
CA ALA A 132 2.22 7.95 14.40
C ALA A 132 2.69 6.75 15.25
N THR A 133 3.57 5.90 14.70
CA THR A 133 4.13 4.74 15.42
C THR A 133 4.84 5.16 16.71
N ALA A 134 5.74 6.15 16.61
CA ALA A 134 6.48 6.68 17.76
C ALA A 134 5.57 7.45 18.74
N GLN A 135 4.51 8.10 18.24
CA GLN A 135 3.49 8.73 19.09
C GLN A 135 2.70 7.69 19.89
N ILE A 136 2.26 6.60 19.26
CA ILE A 136 1.56 5.49 19.92
C ILE A 136 2.45 4.91 21.03
N ARG A 137 3.73 4.64 20.73
CA ARG A 137 4.72 4.20 21.72
C ARG A 137 4.82 5.15 22.91
N ALA A 138 4.98 6.46 22.65
CA ALA A 138 5.07 7.47 23.69
C ALA A 138 3.80 7.50 24.57
N SER A 139 2.62 7.51 23.95
CA SER A 139 1.33 7.51 24.68
C SER A 139 1.12 6.25 25.51
N VAL A 140 1.52 5.07 25.04
CA VAL A 140 1.42 3.81 25.80
C VAL A 140 2.37 3.83 27.00
N VAL A 141 3.62 4.29 26.83
CA VAL A 141 4.56 4.43 27.94
C VAL A 141 4.07 5.45 28.97
N GLU A 142 3.57 6.61 28.55
CA GLU A 142 3.02 7.63 29.44
C GLU A 142 1.85 7.08 30.28
N GLN A 143 0.87 6.43 29.64
CA GLN A 143 -0.26 5.77 30.32
C GLN A 143 0.18 4.74 31.37
N SER A 144 1.25 3.97 31.09
CA SER A 144 1.79 3.01 32.05
C SER A 144 2.40 3.65 33.30
N THR A 145 2.97 4.85 33.16
CA THR A 145 3.54 5.60 34.30
C THR A 145 2.49 6.36 35.11
N ALA A 146 1.33 6.65 34.51
CA ALA A 146 0.21 7.35 35.16
C ALA A 146 -0.68 6.44 36.02
N SER A 147 -0.60 5.12 35.85
CA SER A 147 -1.26 4.14 36.73
C SER A 147 -0.34 3.70 37.87
N PRO A 148 -0.48 4.23 39.11
CA PRO A 148 0.12 3.57 40.26
C PRO A 148 -0.52 2.19 40.41
N ALA A 149 0.29 1.15 40.55
CA ALA A 149 -0.20 -0.21 40.80
C ALA A 149 -1.09 -0.24 42.06
N ALA A 150 -2.27 -0.85 41.92
CA ALA A 150 -3.23 -1.07 43.00
C ALA A 150 -3.04 -2.46 43.63
#